data_AF-A0A956P5L8-F1
#
_entry.id   AF-A0A956P5L8-F1
#
_cell.length_a   1.000
_cell.length_b   1.000
_cell.length_c   1.000
_cell.angle_alpha   90.00
_cell.angle_beta   90.00
_cell.angle_gamma   90.00
#
_symmetry.space_group_name_H-M   'P 1'
#
loop_
_entity.id
_entity.type
_entity.pdbx_description
1 polymer ?
#
loop_
_entity_poly.entity_id
_entity_poly.type
_entity_poly.pdbx_seq_one_letter_code
_entity_poly.pdbx_strand_id
1 'polypeptide(L)'
;MTHPPRGVIPSLDGLRAIAVLLVILTHAGHTAGFPAGVQPEALGALGTLGVRIFFILSGFLITHLLLREESRAGMVSLARFYLRRVLRIFPAFYVYLLAMVVVGWLSGAALPLDDLLSAATYTINYDRARVWVLGHAWSLGVEEQF
;
A
#
# COMPACT_ATOMS: atom_id res chain seq x y z
N MET A 1 -9.51 26.88 -12.52
CA MET A 1 -8.26 26.51 -11.84
C MET A 1 -8.61 25.99 -10.45
N THR A 2 -8.64 24.68 -10.25
CA THR A 2 -9.00 24.07 -8.96
C THR A 2 -7.78 24.08 -8.05
N HIS A 3 -7.82 24.85 -6.96
CA HIS A 3 -6.78 24.76 -5.93
C HIS A 3 -6.79 23.34 -5.34
N PRO A 4 -5.64 22.64 -5.31
CA PRO A 4 -5.59 21.33 -4.68
C PRO A 4 -5.90 21.46 -3.18
N PRO A 5 -6.50 20.41 -2.56
CA PRO A 5 -6.76 20.39 -1.14
C PRO A 5 -5.50 20.72 -0.32
N ARG A 6 -5.67 21.39 0.82
CA ARG A 6 -4.54 21.84 1.66
C ARG A 6 -3.67 20.63 2.06
N GLY A 7 -2.40 20.64 1.65
CA GLY A 7 -1.44 19.56 1.98
C GLY A 7 -1.16 18.59 0.84
N VAL A 8 -1.85 18.73 -0.30
CA VAL A 8 -1.58 17.96 -1.52
C VAL A 8 -0.48 18.63 -2.33
N ILE A 9 0.54 17.86 -2.72
CA ILE A 9 1.59 18.29 -3.66
C ILE A 9 1.40 17.46 -4.93
N PRO A 10 0.70 17.98 -5.96
CA PRO A 10 0.25 17.18 -7.10
C PRO A 10 1.38 16.45 -7.86
N SER A 11 2.58 17.05 -7.92
CA SER A 11 3.74 16.41 -8.55
C SER A 11 4.21 15.17 -7.80
N LEU A 12 4.15 15.16 -6.47
CA LEU A 12 4.51 14.00 -5.65
C LEU A 12 3.45 12.91 -5.76
N ASP A 13 2.16 13.27 -5.82
CA ASP A 13 1.10 12.30 -6.07
C ASP A 13 1.20 11.67 -7.47
N GLY A 14 1.57 12.45 -8.48
CA GLY A 14 1.88 11.92 -9.82
C GLY A 14 3.04 10.92 -9.78
N LEU A 15 4.12 11.22 -9.06
CA LEU A 15 5.25 10.31 -8.91
C LEU A 15 4.88 9.03 -8.13
N ARG A 16 4.03 9.15 -7.10
CA ARG A 16 3.45 8.00 -6.39
C ARG A 16 2.59 7.13 -7.31
N ALA A 17 1.78 7.74 -8.17
CA ALA A 17 0.97 7.01 -9.14
C ALA A 17 1.84 6.22 -10.13
N ILE A 18 2.93 6.82 -10.62
CA ILE A 18 3.92 6.12 -11.46
C ILE A 18 4.56 4.97 -10.69
N ALA A 19 4.98 5.20 -9.44
CA ALA A 19 5.58 4.18 -8.60
C ALA A 19 4.64 2.98 -8.38
N VAL A 20 3.36 3.23 -8.08
CA VAL A 20 2.33 2.18 -7.96
C VAL A 20 2.12 1.45 -9.27
N LEU A 21 2.10 2.16 -10.41
CA LEU A 21 1.94 1.54 -11.72
C LEU A 21 3.09 0.57 -12.04
N LEU A 22 4.33 0.93 -11.72
CA LEU A 22 5.47 0.02 -11.87
C LEU A 22 5.26 -1.26 -11.05
N VAL A 23 4.80 -1.15 -9.80
CA VAL A 23 4.52 -2.30 -8.94
C VAL A 23 3.42 -3.18 -9.51
N ILE A 24 2.32 -2.59 -9.99
CA ILE A 24 1.20 -3.33 -10.61
C ILE A 24 1.67 -4.08 -11.85
N LEU A 25 2.43 -3.43 -12.74
CA LEU A 25 2.95 -4.06 -13.96
C LEU A 25 3.86 -5.26 -13.63
N THR A 26 4.71 -5.13 -12.61
CA THR A 26 5.55 -6.24 -12.15
C THR A 26 4.71 -7.41 -11.63
N HIS A 27 3.69 -7.17 -10.80
CA HIS A 27 2.83 -8.24 -10.28
C HIS A 27 1.97 -8.88 -11.38
N ALA A 28 1.45 -8.08 -12.31
CA ALA A 28 0.69 -8.56 -13.45
C ALA A 28 1.55 -9.51 -14.32
N GLY A 29 2.82 -9.18 -14.52
CA GLY A 29 3.79 -10.03 -15.22
C GLY A 29 4.01 -11.42 -14.59
N HIS A 30 3.79 -11.56 -13.28
CA HIS A 30 3.90 -12.82 -12.55
C HIS A 30 2.57 -13.58 -12.42
N THR A 31 1.48 -13.03 -12.95
CA THR A 31 0.14 -13.63 -12.87
C THR A 31 -0.10 -14.58 -14.05
N ALA A 32 -0.72 -15.73 -13.80
CA ALA A 32 -1.03 -16.70 -14.84
C ALA A 32 -1.91 -16.09 -15.95
N GLY A 33 -1.53 -16.31 -17.22
CA GLY A 33 -2.25 -15.78 -18.38
C GLY A 33 -1.79 -14.40 -18.87
N PHE A 34 -0.78 -13.79 -18.21
CA PHE A 34 -0.15 -12.58 -18.74
C PHE A 34 0.67 -12.89 -20.02
N PRO A 35 0.68 -12.01 -21.05
CA PRO A 35 1.36 -12.28 -22.32
C PRO A 35 2.84 -12.67 -22.14
N ALA A 36 3.19 -13.88 -22.57
CA ALA A 36 4.48 -14.53 -22.31
C ALA A 36 5.73 -13.80 -22.85
N GLY A 37 5.56 -12.80 -23.72
CA GLY A 37 6.65 -11.95 -24.24
C GLY A 37 7.00 -10.76 -23.35
N VAL A 38 6.24 -10.53 -22.27
CA VAL A 38 6.46 -9.45 -21.31
C VAL A 38 6.85 -10.07 -19.97
N GLN A 39 7.92 -10.85 -19.97
CA GLN A 39 8.59 -11.31 -18.75
C GLN A 39 9.99 -10.69 -18.68
N PRO A 40 10.14 -9.53 -18.04
CA PRO A 40 11.43 -8.88 -17.94
C PRO A 40 11.89 -9.03 -16.50
N GLU A 41 13.04 -9.63 -16.29
CA GLU A 41 13.83 -9.40 -15.08
C GLU A 41 13.94 -7.87 -14.80
N ALA A 42 13.92 -7.06 -15.87
CA ALA A 42 13.80 -5.61 -15.81
C ALA A 42 12.51 -5.10 -15.13
N LEU A 43 11.34 -5.76 -15.24
CA LEU A 43 10.14 -5.38 -14.49
C LEU A 43 10.30 -5.69 -13.00
N GLY A 44 11.04 -6.74 -12.62
CA GLY A 44 11.35 -7.01 -11.21
C GLY A 44 12.13 -5.84 -10.57
N ALA A 45 13.14 -5.34 -11.27
CA ALA A 45 13.91 -4.17 -10.85
C ALA A 45 13.04 -2.90 -10.77
N LEU A 46 12.16 -2.68 -11.76
CA LEU A 46 11.25 -1.53 -11.78
C LEU A 46 10.19 -1.58 -10.67
N GLY A 47 9.65 -2.76 -10.36
CA GLY A 47 8.72 -2.94 -9.24
C GLY A 47 9.40 -2.63 -7.91
N THR A 48 10.62 -3.14 -7.71
CA THR A 48 11.43 -2.84 -6.51
C THR A 48 11.72 -1.34 -6.39
N LEU A 49 12.07 -0.68 -7.50
CA LEU A 49 12.27 0.76 -7.55
C LEU A 49 10.97 1.52 -7.20
N GLY A 50 9.83 1.09 -7.75
CA GLY A 50 8.52 1.64 -7.46
C GLY A 50 8.20 1.60 -5.97
N VAL A 51 8.36 0.45 -5.32
CA VAL A 51 8.16 0.32 -3.86
C VAL A 51 9.05 1.29 -3.08
N ARG A 52 10.34 1.38 -3.44
CA ARG A 52 11.28 2.30 -2.76
C ARG A 52 10.87 3.76 -2.90
N ILE A 53 10.52 4.19 -4.12
CA ILE A 53 10.06 5.56 -4.39
C ILE A 53 8.79 5.84 -3.59
N PHE A 54 7.82 4.91 -3.60
CA PHE A 54 6.56 5.08 -2.88
C PHE A 54 6.79 5.28 -1.38
N PHE A 55 7.65 4.48 -0.74
CA PHE A 55 7.94 4.64 0.68
C PHE A 55 8.69 5.94 1.01
N ILE A 56 9.68 6.31 0.19
CA ILE A 56 10.42 7.58 0.39
C ILE A 56 9.46 8.77 0.33
N LEU A 57 8.57 8.79 -0.67
CA LEU A 57 7.61 9.88 -0.84
C LEU A 57 6.55 9.91 0.27
N SER A 58 6.12 8.74 0.74
CA SER A 58 5.15 8.64 1.85
C SER A 58 5.76 9.15 3.15
N GLY A 59 7.00 8.76 3.48
CA GLY A 59 7.72 9.27 4.65
C GLY A 59 7.97 10.79 4.57
N PHE A 60 8.38 11.29 3.40
CA PHE A 60 8.53 12.74 3.17
C PHE A 60 7.21 13.48 3.39
N LEU A 61 6.11 13.00 2.82
CA LEU A 61 4.81 13.67 2.91
C LEU A 61 4.25 13.65 4.33
N ILE A 62 4.35 12.51 5.04
CA ILE A 62 3.97 12.40 6.45
C ILE A 62 4.74 13.44 7.26
N THR A 63 6.08 13.43 7.17
CA THR A 63 6.93 14.37 7.91
C THR A 63 6.62 15.83 7.56
N HIS A 64 6.46 16.15 6.28
CA HIS A 64 6.08 17.49 5.82
C HIS A 64 4.75 17.96 6.41
N LEU A 65 3.74 17.07 6.46
CA LEU A 65 2.43 17.39 7.04
C LEU A 65 2.51 17.59 8.55
N LEU A 66 3.31 16.79 9.27
CA LEU A 66 3.51 16.95 10.72
C LEU A 66 4.22 18.26 11.06
N LEU A 67 5.32 18.60 10.38
CA LEU A 67 6.03 19.88 10.55
C LEU A 67 5.14 21.09 10.22
N ARG A 68 4.27 20.95 9.21
CA ARG A 68 3.29 21.97 8.86
C ARG A 68 2.18 22.11 9.91
N GLU A 69 1.77 21.01 10.54
CA GLU A 69 0.84 21.04 11.66
C GLU A 69 1.47 21.74 12.86
N GLU A 70 2.71 21.38 13.21
CA GLU A 70 3.48 21.98 14.30
C GLU A 70 3.68 23.49 14.10
N SER A 71 4.16 23.92 12.94
CA SER A 71 4.37 25.34 12.64
C SER A 71 3.09 26.19 12.72
N ARG A 72 1.91 25.57 12.57
CA ARG A 72 0.60 26.27 12.59
C ARG A 72 -0.10 26.21 13.93
N ALA A 73 -0.03 25.07 14.61
CA ALA A 73 -0.78 24.77 15.83
C ALA A 73 0.11 24.74 17.08
N GLY A 74 1.43 24.89 16.93
CA GLY A 74 2.43 24.81 18.00
C GLY A 74 2.69 23.38 18.53
N MET A 75 1.98 22.38 18.01
CA MET A 75 2.12 20.99 18.41
C MET A 75 1.57 20.04 17.34
N VAL A 76 2.10 18.81 17.32
CA VAL A 76 1.63 17.71 16.48
C VAL A 76 0.59 16.87 17.24
N SER A 77 -0.58 16.65 16.65
CA SER A 77 -1.60 15.78 17.22
C SER A 77 -1.57 14.37 16.61
N LEU A 78 -0.81 13.46 17.20
CA LEU A 78 -0.72 12.06 16.73
C LEU A 78 -2.09 11.36 16.65
N ALA A 79 -2.99 11.61 17.62
CA ALA A 79 -4.35 11.06 17.58
C ALA A 79 -5.13 11.48 16.32
N ARG A 80 -5.01 12.75 15.90
CA ARG A 80 -5.67 13.25 14.69
C ARG A 80 -4.99 12.73 13.42
N PHE A 81 -3.68 12.55 13.45
CA PHE A 81 -2.93 11.92 12.36
C PHE A 81 -3.41 10.48 12.12
N TYR A 82 -3.40 9.63 13.14
CA TYR A 82 -3.82 8.24 13.01
C TYR A 82 -5.32 8.11 12.69
N LEU A 83 -6.18 8.94 13.27
CA LEU A 83 -7.62 8.90 12.96
C LEU A 83 -7.91 9.15 11.47
N ARG A 84 -7.26 10.17 10.87
CA ARG A 84 -7.41 10.45 9.43
C ARG A 84 -6.94 9.29 8.58
N ARG A 85 -5.86 8.63 9.01
CA ARG A 85 -5.24 7.52 8.31
C ARG A 85 -6.10 6.26 8.35
N VAL A 86 -6.59 5.90 9.54
CA VAL A 86 -7.53 4.79 9.77
C VAL A 86 -8.80 4.98 8.93
N LEU A 87 -9.44 6.15 9.00
CA LEU A 87 -10.67 6.42 8.23
C LEU A 87 -10.47 6.39 6.71
N ARG A 88 -9.23 6.60 6.24
CA ARG A 88 -8.87 6.56 4.82
C ARG A 88 -8.55 5.15 4.33
N ILE A 89 -7.81 4.36 5.12
CA ILE A 89 -7.20 3.11 4.67
C ILE A 89 -8.04 1.90 5.08
N PHE A 90 -8.53 1.86 6.33
CA PHE A 90 -9.19 0.68 6.89
C PHE A 90 -10.44 0.27 6.09
N PRO A 91 -11.36 1.18 5.68
CA PRO A 91 -12.57 0.77 4.99
C PRO A 91 -12.28 -0.01 3.71
N ALA A 92 -11.37 0.50 2.87
CA ALA A 92 -11.00 -0.15 1.62
C ALA A 92 -10.26 -1.48 1.87
N PHE A 93 -9.36 -1.52 2.86
CA PHE A 93 -8.57 -2.70 3.17
C PHE A 93 -9.42 -3.85 3.72
N TYR A 94 -10.32 -3.59 4.67
CA TYR A 94 -11.18 -4.64 5.22
C TYR A 94 -12.24 -5.11 4.23
N VAL A 95 -12.72 -4.24 3.33
CA VAL A 95 -13.56 -4.67 2.20
C VAL A 95 -12.79 -5.62 1.28
N TYR A 96 -11.53 -5.30 0.98
CA TYR A 96 -10.66 -6.17 0.21
C TYR A 96 -10.43 -7.52 0.91
N LEU A 97 -10.08 -7.54 2.20
CA LEU A 97 -9.90 -8.77 2.96
C LEU A 97 -11.17 -9.63 2.97
N LEU A 98 -12.32 -9.03 3.22
CA LEU A 98 -13.61 -9.72 3.18
C LEU A 98 -13.88 -10.31 1.78
N ALA A 99 -13.63 -9.55 0.72
CA ALA A 99 -13.80 -10.03 -0.65
C ALA A 99 -12.90 -11.24 -0.93
N MET A 100 -11.65 -11.23 -0.46
CA MET A 100 -10.72 -12.36 -0.64
C MET A 100 -11.14 -13.60 0.15
N VAL A 101 -11.69 -13.44 1.36
CA VAL A 101 -12.29 -14.55 2.12
C VAL A 101 -13.47 -15.15 1.37
N VAL A 102 -14.38 -14.32 0.86
CA VAL A 102 -15.55 -14.77 0.09
C VAL A 102 -15.14 -15.50 -1.19
N VAL A 103 -14.20 -14.95 -1.95
CA VAL A 103 -13.69 -15.56 -3.18
C VAL A 103 -12.97 -16.88 -2.89
N GLY A 104 -12.13 -16.92 -1.86
CA GLY A 104 -11.43 -18.15 -1.44
C GLY A 104 -12.42 -19.25 -1.03
N TRP A 105 -13.49 -18.88 -0.32
CA TRP A 105 -14.54 -19.82 0.06
C TRP A 105 -15.33 -20.35 -1.16
N LEU A 106 -15.76 -19.46 -2.07
CA LEU A 106 -16.52 -19.85 -3.26
C LEU A 106 -15.72 -20.69 -4.26
N SER A 107 -14.40 -20.46 -4.36
CA SER A 107 -13.51 -21.20 -5.26
C SER A 107 -13.00 -22.52 -4.69
N GLY A 108 -13.27 -22.81 -3.40
CA GLY A 108 -12.68 -23.95 -2.70
C GLY A 108 -11.20 -23.79 -2.35
N ALA A 109 -10.61 -22.62 -2.60
CA ALA A 109 -9.25 -22.24 -2.26
C ALA A 109 -9.24 -21.31 -1.04
N ALA A 110 -9.70 -21.82 0.11
CA ALA A 110 -9.77 -21.05 1.34
C ALA A 110 -8.37 -20.53 1.75
N LEU A 111 -8.33 -19.29 2.23
CA LEU A 111 -7.09 -18.67 2.66
C LEU A 111 -6.63 -19.19 4.02
N PRO A 112 -5.33 -19.38 4.26
CA PRO A 112 -4.80 -19.74 5.57
C PRO A 112 -5.20 -18.72 6.63
N LEU A 113 -5.60 -19.20 7.81
CA LEU A 113 -6.05 -18.32 8.90
C LEU A 113 -4.91 -17.43 9.41
N ASP A 114 -3.69 -17.93 9.44
CA ASP A 114 -2.51 -17.16 9.84
C ASP A 114 -2.18 -16.02 8.87
N ASP A 115 -2.36 -16.23 7.56
CA ASP A 115 -2.23 -15.17 6.56
C ASP A 115 -3.32 -14.11 6.72
N LEU A 116 -4.57 -14.52 6.97
CA LEU A 116 -5.68 -13.60 7.23
C LEU A 116 -5.48 -12.80 8.51
N LEU A 117 -5.09 -13.45 9.61
CA LEU A 117 -4.84 -12.80 10.89
C LEU A 117 -3.68 -11.82 10.76
N SER A 118 -2.55 -12.24 10.19
CA SER A 118 -1.39 -11.37 10.01
C SER A 118 -1.68 -10.19 9.09
N ALA A 119 -2.48 -10.36 8.03
CA ALA A 119 -2.95 -9.25 7.20
C ALA A 119 -3.88 -8.31 7.98
N ALA A 120 -4.86 -8.85 8.71
CA ALA A 120 -5.82 -8.07 9.49
C ALA A 120 -5.18 -7.28 10.65
N THR A 121 -4.08 -7.79 11.20
CA THR A 121 -3.30 -7.13 12.27
C THR A 121 -2.12 -6.30 11.73
N TYR A 122 -1.97 -6.16 10.40
CA TYR A 122 -0.88 -5.42 9.78
C TYR A 122 0.53 -5.93 10.18
N THR A 123 0.66 -7.23 10.45
CA THR A 123 1.91 -7.92 10.80
C THR A 123 2.39 -8.89 9.73
N ILE A 124 1.69 -8.99 8.60
CA ILE A 124 2.03 -9.86 7.48
C ILE A 124 3.44 -9.60 6.90
N ASN A 125 4.03 -8.42 7.16
CA ASN A 125 5.39 -8.08 6.76
C ASN A 125 6.51 -8.84 7.50
N TYR A 126 6.21 -9.49 8.62
CA TYR A 126 7.22 -10.22 9.40
C TYR A 126 7.49 -11.65 8.90
N ASP A 127 6.68 -12.15 7.98
CA ASP A 127 6.83 -13.48 7.42
C ASP A 127 6.80 -13.40 5.89
N ARG A 128 7.73 -14.12 5.26
CA ARG A 128 7.95 -14.08 3.81
C ARG A 128 7.22 -15.20 3.07
N ALA A 129 6.69 -16.20 3.76
CA ALA A 129 6.01 -17.34 3.15
C ALA A 129 4.47 -17.15 3.16
N ARG A 130 3.99 -16.15 2.44
CA ARG A 130 2.57 -15.78 2.39
C ARG A 130 1.93 -16.09 1.05
N VAL A 131 0.64 -16.40 1.04
CA VAL A 131 -0.12 -16.61 -0.19
C VAL A 131 -0.05 -15.36 -1.06
N TRP A 132 0.20 -15.55 -2.35
CA TRP A 132 0.38 -14.45 -3.31
C TRP A 132 -0.71 -13.39 -3.24
N VAL A 133 -1.95 -13.83 -3.04
CA VAL A 133 -3.14 -12.97 -2.97
C VAL A 133 -3.07 -12.00 -1.79
N LEU A 134 -2.54 -12.39 -0.63
CA LEU A 134 -2.41 -11.49 0.52
C LEU A 134 -1.01 -10.89 0.67
N GLY A 135 -0.02 -11.46 -0.04
CA GLY A 135 1.39 -11.13 0.11
C GLY A 135 1.64 -9.63 0.03
N HIS A 136 1.10 -8.95 -0.97
CA HIS A 136 1.28 -7.50 -1.15
C HIS A 136 0.74 -6.62 -0.01
N ALA A 137 -0.05 -7.13 0.93
CA ALA A 137 -0.42 -6.40 2.15
C ALA A 137 0.79 -6.12 3.07
N TRP A 138 1.94 -6.77 2.85
CA TRP A 138 3.18 -6.46 3.56
C TRP A 138 3.58 -4.99 3.44
N SER A 139 3.41 -4.39 2.25
CA SER A 139 3.82 -2.99 2.04
C SER A 139 2.91 -2.03 2.79
N LEU A 140 1.62 -2.39 2.93
CA LEU A 140 0.66 -1.64 3.72
C LEU A 140 0.94 -1.77 5.22
N GLY A 141 1.27 -2.98 5.70
CA GLY A 141 1.70 -3.20 7.08
C GLY A 141 2.91 -2.36 7.46
N VAL A 142 3.91 -2.33 6.56
CA VAL A 142 5.07 -1.45 6.70
C VAL A 142 4.64 0.01 6.71
N GLU A 143 3.79 0.45 5.77
CA GLU A 143 3.34 1.84 5.71
C GLU A 143 2.63 2.26 7.01
N GLU A 144 1.81 1.42 7.63
CA GLU A 144 1.10 1.73 8.89
C GLU A 144 2.02 1.79 10.12
N GLN A 145 3.12 1.02 10.11
CA GLN A 145 4.12 1.01 11.19
C GLN A 145 5.00 2.28 11.18
N PHE A 146 5.04 3.01 10.07
CA PHE A 146 5.75 4.29 9.88
C PHE A 146 4.79 5.49 9.89
#